data_AF-A0A560FAV9-F1
#
_entry.id   AF-A0A560FAV9-F1
#
_cell.length_a   1.000
_cell.length_b   1.000
_cell.length_c   1.000
_cell.angle_alpha   90.00
_cell.angle_beta   90.00
_cell.angle_gamma   90.00
#
_symmetry.space_group_name_H-M   'P 1'
#
loop_
_entity.id
_entity.type
_entity.pdbx_description
1 polymer ?
#
loop_
_entity_poly.entity_id
_entity_poly.type
_entity_poly.pdbx_seq_one_letter_code
_entity_poly.pdbx_strand_id
1 'polypeptide(L)' 'MLWGERGLVGRAYDPLAVWGEVCRDLQGEALDCGHFLPEERPQDVLRALLDFMG' A
#
# COMPACT_ATOMS: atom_id res chain seq x y z
N MET A 1 -4.91 1.87 0.56
CA MET A 1 -4.31 0.73 -0.16
C MET A 1 -2.80 0.79 0.07
N LEU A 2 -2.22 -0.30 0.58
CA LEU A 2 -0.78 -0.39 0.85
C LEU A 2 -0.16 -1.41 -0.09
N TRP A 3 1.01 -1.11 -0.62
CA TRP A 3 1.80 -2.03 -1.45
C TRP A 3 3.29 -1.87 -1.16
N GLY A 4 4.07 -2.91 -1.42
CA GLY A 4 5.53 -2.83 -1.36
C GLY A 4 6.10 -2.25 -2.64
N GLU A 5 6.90 -1.21 -2.53
CA GLU A 5 7.59 -0.53 -3.65
C GLU A 5 8.48 -1.51 -4.43
N ARG A 6 9.12 -2.46 -3.73
CA ARG A 6 10.03 -3.45 -4.33
C ARG A 6 9.31 -4.70 -4.82
N GLY A 7 8.00 -4.83 -4.56
CA GLY A 7 7.17 -5.96 -4.98
C GLY A 7 6.72 -5.86 -6.43
N LEU A 8 6.06 -6.92 -6.93
CA LEU A 8 5.54 -6.94 -8.30
C LEU A 8 4.61 -5.75 -8.58
N VAL A 9 3.71 -5.45 -7.63
CA VAL A 9 2.73 -4.37 -7.76
C VAL A 9 3.41 -3.01 -7.91
N GLY A 10 4.38 -2.67 -7.06
CA GLY A 10 5.10 -1.39 -7.12
C GLY A 10 6.02 -1.24 -8.33
N ARG A 11 6.48 -2.35 -8.92
CA ARG A 11 7.38 -2.32 -10.10
C ARG A 11 6.65 -2.31 -11.44
N ALA A 12 5.48 -2.94 -11.52
CA ALA A 12 4.80 -3.22 -12.78
C ALA A 12 3.55 -2.36 -13.03
N TYR A 13 3.03 -1.68 -12.00
CA TYR A 13 1.79 -0.93 -12.08
C TYR A 13 1.92 0.42 -11.39
N ASP A 14 1.02 1.34 -11.74
CA ASP A 14 0.65 2.47 -10.89
C ASP A 14 -0.58 2.05 -10.07
N PRO A 15 -0.40 1.66 -8.80
CA PRO A 15 -1.49 1.06 -8.04
C PRO A 15 -2.58 2.08 -7.70
N LEU A 16 -2.25 3.36 -7.59
CA LEU A 16 -3.23 4.41 -7.32
C LEU A 16 -4.08 4.72 -8.56
N ALA A 17 -3.46 4.73 -9.74
CA ALA A 17 -4.21 4.89 -11.00
C ALA A 17 -5.21 3.74 -11.20
N VAL A 18 -4.76 2.49 -11.06
CA VAL A 18 -5.59 1.30 -11.28
C VAL A 18 -6.77 1.25 -10.31
N TRP A 19 -6.54 1.45 -9.02
CA TRP A 19 -7.62 1.42 -8.03
C TRP A 19 -8.50 2.68 -8.08
N GLY A 20 -7.95 3.81 -8.56
CA GLY A 20 -8.69 5.06 -8.72
C GLY A 20 -9.85 4.96 -9.70
N GLU A 21 -9.82 4.00 -10.64
CA GLU A 21 -10.92 3.76 -11.58
C GLU A 21 -12.19 3.20 -10.90
N VAL A 22 -12.03 2.51 -9.77
CA VAL A 22 -13.10 1.74 -9.12
C VAL A 22 -13.39 2.17 -7.67
N CYS A 23 -12.52 2.99 -7.07
CA CYS A 23 -12.68 3.48 -5.70
C CYS A 23 -13.18 4.94 -5.67
N ARG A 24 -14.23 5.20 -4.89
CA ARG A 24 -14.80 6.56 -4.72
C ARG A 24 -13.97 7.45 -3.78
N ASP A 25 -13.35 6.83 -2.78
CA ASP A 25 -12.45 7.48 -1.83
C ASP A 25 -11.22 6.57 -1.70
N LEU A 26 -10.12 7.00 -2.31
CA LEU A 26 -8.88 6.23 -2.38
C LEU A 26 -7.77 6.99 -1.68
N GLN A 27 -7.21 6.33 -0.68
CA GLN A 27 -5.97 6.69 -0.02
C GLN A 27 -5.00 5.52 -0.22
N GLY A 28 -3.72 5.80 -0.35
CA GLY A 28 -2.72 4.74 -0.41
C GLY A 28 -1.30 5.24 -0.45
N GLU A 29 -0.39 4.37 -0.07
CA GLU A 29 1.04 4.64 -0.02
C GLU A 29 1.85 3.37 -0.30
N ALA A 30 3.04 3.58 -0.86
CA ALA A 30 4.03 2.53 -1.03
C ALA A 30 4.88 2.43 0.25
N LEU A 31 5.18 1.21 0.67
CA LEU A 31 6.18 0.95 1.71
C LEU A 31 7.47 0.45 1.05
N ASP A 32 8.63 0.85 1.58
CA ASP A 32 9.94 0.34 1.13
C ASP A 32 10.15 -1.12 1.63
N CYS A 33 9.41 -2.03 0.99
CA CYS A 33 9.45 -3.48 1.18
C CYS A 33 9.00 -4.26 -0.06
N GLY A 34 9.13 -5.58 0.00
CA GLY A 34 8.62 -6.52 -0.99
C GLY A 34 7.13 -6.83 -0.80
N HIS A 35 6.73 -8.06 -1.12
CA HIS A 35 5.32 -8.43 -1.14
C HIS A 35 4.70 -8.58 0.26
N PHE A 36 5.50 -8.95 1.26
CA PHE A 36 5.00 -9.33 2.58
C PHE A 36 5.07 -8.15 3.55
N LEU A 37 4.28 -7.10 3.30
CA LEU A 37 4.33 -5.84 4.06
C LEU A 37 4.27 -6.04 5.58
N PRO A 38 3.36 -6.87 6.15
CA PRO A 38 3.27 -7.03 7.62
C PRO A 38 4.50 -7.74 8.22
N GLU A 39 5.23 -8.51 7.43
CA GLU A 39 6.44 -9.22 7.89
C GLU A 39 7.68 -8.33 7.75
N GLU A 40 7.79 -7.59 6.64
CA GLU A 40 8.95 -6.75 6.34
C GLU A 40 8.90 -5.38 7.02
N ARG A 41 7.71 -4.79 7.18
CA ARG A 41 7.49 -3.44 7.75
C ARG A 41 6.29 -3.41 8.70
N PRO A 42 6.26 -4.24 9.76
CA PRO A 42 5.10 -4.38 10.65
C PRO A 42 4.65 -3.07 11.30
N GLN A 43 5.59 -2.21 11.72
CA GLN A 43 5.26 -0.95 12.39
C GLN A 43 4.59 0.05 11.44
N ASP A 44 5.06 0.13 10.19
CA ASP A 44 4.51 1.05 9.20
C ASP A 44 3.12 0.59 8.75
N VAL A 45 2.95 -0.71 8.55
CA VAL A 45 1.62 -1.30 8.28
C VAL A 45 0.66 -1.00 9.43
N LEU A 46 1.06 -1.25 10.68
CA LEU A 46 0.22 -0.98 11.84
C LEU A 46 -0.15 0.51 11.93
N ARG A 47 0.81 1.41 11.73
CA ARG A 47 0.58 2.86 11.72
C ARG A 47 -0.46 3.23 10.67
N ALA A 48 -0.24 2.84 9.41
CA ALA A 48 -1.12 3.17 8.31
C ALA A 48 -2.54 2.62 8.51
N LEU A 49 -2.67 1.40 9.06
CA LEU A 49 -3.97 0.81 9.38
C LEU A 49 -4.69 1.57 10.50
N LEU A 50 -3.98 1.96 11.56
CA LEU A 50 -4.58 2.76 12.65
C LEU A 50 -5.01 4.14 12.17
N ASP A 51 -4.18 4.80 11.36
CA ASP A 51 -4.48 6.13 10.81
C ASP A 51 -5.68 6.06 9.84
N PHE A 52 -5.82 4.97 9.08
CA PHE A 52 -6.98 4.75 8.20
C PHE A 52 -8.29 4.45 8.96
N MET A 53 -8.21 3.75 10.10
CA MET A 53 -9.38 3.34 10.88
C MET A 53 -9.89 4.41 11.86
N GLY A 54 -9.23 5.58 11.93
CA GLY A 54 -9.53 6.67 12.87
C GLY A 54 -10.99 7.11 12.88
#